data_AF-A0A813CAT2-F1
#
_entry.id   AF-A0A813CAT2-F1
#
_cell.length_a   1.000
_cell.length_b   1.000
_cell.length_c   1.000
_cell.angle_alpha   90.00
_cell.angle_beta   90.00
_cell.angle_gamma   90.00
#
_symmetry.space_group_name_H-M   'P 1'
#
loop_
_entity.id
_entity.type
_entity.pdbx_description
1 polymer ?
#
loop_
_entity_poly.entity_id
_entity_poly.type
_entity_poly.pdbx_seq_one_letter_code
_entity_poly.pdbx_strand_id
1 'polypeptide(L)'
;MKEILLAGDTNRLVAELTFVRINDLAAPPEKIHPLIFIEPFVAVLIIANGIMIGFQTDPGYEDWGGWIYLEVVFAAVLVVECAFRVHLSGWKNYFCGTDYAWNYFDLFLLFTGLTDIVVEVAVQAQSDFFGASLLRFCRLIRLVRVVKVFRLKYMKELRLMVKGLVGGFRTLFLSFALLFAVLYVIAGFATMTIGRDSLVADLGLTTHFQNIPSSMFTAFRCFSGECFAASGLPIAAVLEDSHGLPFVLGYVVCYMLVSLGIYNVILAVYVDITMRAAKESEAVTAEQHSRESIRIARTTRELLKKFAAAYRQFQDLDENETSHKKHLDFSPMESNFTDEDIHGHIAITKELFLLVIQDQSVQFLMDELELPHDRANLFEIIDADGSGTLHVTELVQGLLKIRGEVKKSDAVATLLATKAIQNQLVELRTDEKEFQSTVLKLLQPGRISVASTKIVP
;
A
#
# COMPACT_ATOMS: atom_id res chain seq x y z
N MET A 1 -31.50 -2.21 -28.64
CA MET A 1 -30.80 -0.98 -29.08
C MET A 1 -31.17 0.22 -28.19
N LYS A 2 -32.45 0.40 -27.83
CA LYS A 2 -32.86 1.36 -26.78
C LYS A 2 -32.22 1.07 -25.41
N GLU A 3 -32.17 -0.18 -24.94
CA GLU A 3 -31.54 -0.56 -23.65
C GLU A 3 -30.06 -0.16 -23.50
N ILE A 4 -29.31 -0.03 -24.61
CA ILE A 4 -27.87 0.32 -24.59
C ILE A 4 -27.66 1.84 -24.51
N LEU A 5 -28.65 2.63 -24.96
CA LEU A 5 -28.66 4.09 -24.85
C LEU A 5 -29.25 4.57 -23.50
N LEU A 6 -30.20 3.81 -22.93
CA LEU A 6 -30.96 4.11 -21.70
C LEU A 6 -30.19 3.88 -20.39
N ALA A 7 -29.18 3.00 -20.37
CA ALA A 7 -28.27 2.87 -19.23
C ALA A 7 -27.26 4.03 -19.14
N GLY A 8 -27.29 4.98 -20.08
CA GLY A 8 -26.29 6.03 -20.25
C GLY A 8 -26.30 7.06 -19.12
N ASP A 9 -27.46 7.59 -18.72
CA ASP A 9 -27.51 8.84 -17.92
C ASP A 9 -27.33 8.66 -16.42
N THR A 10 -27.90 7.63 -15.78
CA THR A 10 -27.60 7.34 -14.36
C THR A 10 -26.13 6.95 -14.16
N ASN A 11 -25.61 6.13 -15.09
CA ASN A 11 -24.19 5.78 -15.08
C ASN A 11 -23.33 7.01 -15.36
N ARG A 12 -23.78 7.95 -16.20
CA ARG A 12 -23.09 9.22 -16.48
C ARG A 12 -23.08 10.17 -15.30
N LEU A 13 -24.20 10.37 -14.61
CA LEU A 13 -24.29 11.23 -13.41
C LEU A 13 -23.38 10.69 -12.30
N VAL A 14 -23.46 9.39 -12.03
CA VAL A 14 -22.61 8.75 -11.02
C VAL A 14 -21.15 8.76 -11.47
N ALA A 15 -20.85 8.48 -12.73
CA ALA A 15 -19.50 8.58 -13.30
C ALA A 15 -18.91 9.99 -13.18
N GLU A 16 -19.70 11.02 -13.45
CA GLU A 16 -19.30 12.42 -13.38
C GLU A 16 -19.03 12.84 -11.92
N LEU A 17 -19.91 12.45 -10.99
CA LEU A 17 -19.78 12.77 -9.57
C LEU A 17 -18.69 11.95 -8.84
N THR A 18 -18.32 10.78 -9.38
CA THR A 18 -17.26 9.92 -8.82
C THR A 18 -15.95 9.94 -9.61
N PHE A 19 -15.89 10.73 -10.70
CA PHE A 19 -14.75 10.80 -11.62
C PHE A 19 -14.33 9.43 -12.21
N VAL A 20 -15.29 8.55 -12.48
CA VAL A 20 -15.08 7.19 -13.02
C VAL A 20 -15.53 7.14 -14.49
N ARG A 21 -14.94 6.27 -15.32
CA ARG A 21 -15.41 6.09 -16.71
C ARG A 21 -16.69 5.24 -16.73
N ILE A 22 -17.65 5.64 -17.55
CA ILE A 22 -18.95 4.94 -17.69
C ILE A 22 -18.79 3.45 -18.01
N ASN A 23 -17.81 3.09 -18.84
CA ASN A 23 -17.57 1.69 -19.23
C ASN A 23 -17.15 0.80 -18.05
N ASP A 24 -16.51 1.35 -17.03
CA ASP A 24 -16.03 0.59 -15.86
C ASP A 24 -17.19 0.24 -14.91
N LEU A 25 -18.34 0.92 -15.01
CA LEU A 25 -19.56 0.64 -14.23
C LEU A 25 -20.35 -0.57 -14.76
N ALA A 26 -20.09 -1.01 -16.00
CA ALA A 26 -20.80 -2.11 -16.65
C ALA A 26 -20.11 -3.47 -16.49
N ALA A 27 -18.85 -3.50 -16.04
CA ALA A 27 -18.13 -4.77 -15.85
C ALA A 27 -18.70 -5.55 -14.65
N PRO A 28 -18.94 -6.87 -14.79
CA PRO A 28 -19.47 -7.69 -13.70
C PRO A 28 -18.51 -7.70 -12.50
N PRO A 29 -19.02 -7.81 -11.26
CA PRO A 29 -18.19 -7.92 -10.07
C PRO A 29 -17.31 -9.18 -10.16
N GLU A 30 -16.04 -9.03 -9.79
CA GLU A 30 -15.08 -10.13 -9.77
C GLU A 30 -15.51 -11.17 -8.72
N LYS A 31 -15.48 -12.46 -9.07
CA LYS A 31 -15.95 -13.53 -8.18
C LYS A 31 -15.04 -13.62 -6.96
N ILE A 32 -15.61 -13.49 -5.76
CA ILE A 32 -14.87 -13.67 -4.50
C ILE A 32 -14.47 -15.15 -4.39
N HIS A 33 -13.17 -15.44 -4.48
CA HIS A 33 -12.67 -16.79 -4.34
C HIS A 33 -12.76 -17.24 -2.86
N PRO A 34 -13.28 -18.45 -2.58
CA PRO A 34 -13.42 -18.97 -1.20
C PRO A 34 -12.07 -19.15 -0.47
N LEU A 35 -10.96 -19.05 -1.19
CA LEU A 35 -9.60 -19.08 -0.65
C LEU A 35 -9.32 -17.97 0.38
N ILE A 36 -10.03 -16.83 0.30
CA ILE A 36 -9.84 -15.66 1.19
C ILE A 36 -10.07 -16.03 2.66
N PHE A 37 -10.99 -16.95 2.96
CA PHE A 37 -11.30 -17.34 4.34
C PHE A 37 -10.20 -18.18 5.00
N ILE A 38 -9.34 -18.84 4.21
CA ILE A 38 -8.27 -19.72 4.71
C ILE A 38 -6.99 -18.92 5.01
N GLU A 39 -6.82 -17.78 4.34
CA GLU A 39 -5.59 -16.98 4.42
C GLU A 39 -5.22 -16.51 5.84
N PRO A 40 -6.16 -16.01 6.67
CA PRO A 40 -5.83 -15.59 8.04
C PRO A 40 -5.37 -16.75 8.92
N PHE A 41 -6.00 -17.91 8.80
CA PHE A 41 -5.62 -19.11 9.55
C PHE A 41 -4.21 -19.58 9.19
N VAL A 42 -3.90 -19.62 7.89
CA VAL A 42 -2.56 -19.98 7.40
C VAL A 42 -1.52 -18.95 7.83
N ALA A 43 -1.87 -17.66 7.88
CA ALA A 43 -0.98 -16.61 8.37
C ALA A 43 -0.55 -16.84 9.83
N VAL A 44 -1.51 -17.14 10.71
CA VAL A 44 -1.24 -17.44 12.11
C VAL A 44 -0.31 -18.66 12.24
N LEU A 45 -0.55 -19.70 11.44
CA LEU A 45 0.30 -20.90 11.45
C LEU A 45 1.73 -20.63 10.98
N ILE A 46 1.92 -19.81 9.94
CA ILE A 46 3.25 -19.43 9.45
C ILE A 46 4.01 -18.66 10.53
N ILE A 47 3.34 -17.70 11.19
CA ILE A 47 3.95 -16.91 12.27
C ILE A 47 4.32 -17.81 13.46
N ALA A 48 3.41 -18.69 13.87
CA ALA A 48 3.66 -19.64 14.95
C ALA A 48 4.84 -20.58 14.62
N ASN A 49 4.92 -21.07 13.38
CA ASN A 49 6.04 -21.90 12.91
C ASN A 49 7.37 -21.12 12.90
N GLY A 50 7.35 -19.85 12.50
CA GLY A 50 8.53 -18.98 12.55
C GLY A 50 9.04 -18.74 13.98
N ILE A 51 8.13 -18.49 14.92
CA ILE A 51 8.47 -18.34 16.35
C ILE A 51 9.06 -19.65 16.90
N MET A 52 8.47 -20.79 16.56
CA MET A 52 8.97 -22.11 16.94
C MET A 52 10.41 -22.33 16.47
N ILE A 53 10.73 -21.99 15.20
CA ILE A 53 12.10 -22.09 14.67
C ILE A 53 13.07 -21.18 15.46
N GLY A 54 12.61 -20.01 15.90
CA GLY A 54 13.38 -19.13 16.79
C GLY A 54 13.80 -19.81 18.09
N PHE A 55 12.84 -20.45 18.78
CA PHE A 55 13.13 -21.20 20.02
C PHE A 55 14.01 -22.43 19.78
N GLN A 56 13.82 -23.15 18.67
CA GLN A 56 14.66 -24.29 18.29
C GLN A 56 16.12 -23.89 18.02
N THR A 57 16.37 -22.64 17.63
CA THR A 57 17.71 -22.12 17.36
C THR A 57 18.44 -21.71 18.64
N ASP A 58 17.71 -21.49 19.74
CA ASP A 58 18.29 -21.13 21.03
C ASP A 58 18.93 -22.37 21.69
N PRO A 59 20.22 -22.34 22.04
CA PRO A 59 20.89 -23.46 22.72
C PRO A 59 20.20 -23.91 24.01
N GLY A 60 19.43 -23.04 24.69
CA GLY A 60 18.71 -23.39 25.91
C GLY A 60 17.48 -24.28 25.70
N TYR A 61 16.94 -24.33 24.47
CA TYR A 61 15.73 -25.07 24.15
C TYR A 61 15.91 -26.07 22.99
N GLU A 62 17.07 -26.09 22.34
CA GLU A 62 17.39 -26.94 21.18
C GLU A 62 17.06 -28.44 21.40
N ASP A 63 17.40 -28.98 22.56
CA ASP A 63 17.29 -30.41 22.86
C ASP A 63 15.91 -30.85 23.38
N TRP A 64 14.89 -29.98 23.34
CA TRP A 64 13.55 -30.35 23.80
C TRP A 64 12.90 -31.37 22.86
N GLY A 65 12.71 -32.60 23.33
CA GLY A 65 12.13 -33.70 22.55
C GLY A 65 10.70 -33.48 22.05
N GLY A 66 10.02 -32.40 22.47
CA GLY A 66 8.69 -32.01 21.98
C GLY A 66 8.68 -31.42 20.56
N TRP A 67 9.84 -30.95 20.05
CA TRP A 67 9.92 -30.27 18.77
C TRP A 67 9.45 -31.11 17.58
N ILE A 68 9.85 -32.38 17.53
CA ILE A 68 9.49 -33.29 16.44
C ILE A 68 7.96 -33.45 16.31
N TYR A 69 7.24 -33.50 17.43
CA TYR A 69 5.78 -33.62 17.42
C TYR A 69 5.13 -32.35 16.87
N LEU A 70 5.62 -31.17 17.26
CA LEU A 70 5.14 -29.90 16.73
C LEU A 70 5.42 -29.79 15.24
N GLU A 71 6.60 -30.19 14.78
CA GLU A 71 6.96 -30.20 13.35
C GLU A 71 6.07 -31.11 12.53
N VAL A 72 5.75 -32.31 13.03
CA VAL A 72 4.82 -33.24 12.40
C VAL A 72 3.41 -32.63 12.32
N VAL A 73 2.94 -31.97 13.39
CA VAL A 73 1.64 -31.28 13.40
C VAL A 73 1.61 -30.15 12.36
N PHE A 74 2.63 -29.29 12.34
CA PHE A 74 2.72 -28.21 11.35
C PHE A 74 2.77 -28.76 9.92
N ALA A 75 3.58 -29.80 9.68
CA ALA A 75 3.66 -30.45 8.37
C ALA A 75 2.31 -31.04 7.95
N ALA A 76 1.61 -31.73 8.85
CA ALA A 76 0.28 -32.30 8.56
C ALA A 76 -0.73 -31.22 8.20
N VAL A 77 -0.76 -30.10 8.93
CA VAL A 77 -1.65 -28.98 8.62
C VAL A 77 -1.30 -28.36 7.26
N LEU A 78 -0.02 -28.27 6.90
CA LEU A 78 0.42 -27.78 5.59
C LEU A 78 0.05 -28.74 4.44
N VAL A 79 0.11 -30.05 4.66
CA VAL A 79 -0.39 -31.04 3.69
C VAL A 79 -1.88 -30.84 3.45
N VAL A 80 -2.67 -30.72 4.53
CA VAL A 80 -4.12 -30.51 4.45
C VAL A 80 -4.45 -29.18 3.75
N GLU A 81 -3.74 -28.11 4.08
CA GLU A 81 -3.86 -26.81 3.42
C GLU A 81 -3.63 -26.93 1.90
N CYS A 82 -2.54 -27.57 1.50
CA CYS A 82 -2.18 -27.75 0.10
C CYS A 82 -3.25 -28.59 -0.64
N ALA A 83 -3.69 -29.70 -0.05
CA ALA A 83 -4.73 -30.55 -0.61
C ALA A 83 -6.06 -29.80 -0.79
N PHE A 84 -6.47 -29.00 0.21
CA PHE A 84 -7.69 -28.21 0.14
C PHE A 84 -7.62 -27.12 -0.94
N ARG A 85 -6.46 -26.47 -1.11
CA ARG A 85 -6.24 -25.51 -2.21
C ARG A 85 -6.32 -26.15 -3.58
N VAL A 86 -5.68 -27.32 -3.76
CA VAL A 86 -5.76 -28.06 -5.03
C VAL A 86 -7.21 -28.45 -5.34
N HIS A 87 -7.98 -28.84 -4.33
CA HIS A 87 -9.40 -29.18 -4.49
C HIS A 87 -10.25 -27.96 -4.88
N LEU A 88 -10.10 -26.83 -4.19
CA LEU A 88 -10.89 -25.61 -4.47
C LEU A 88 -10.51 -24.93 -5.78
N SER A 89 -9.22 -24.88 -6.12
CA SER A 89 -8.76 -24.22 -7.35
C SER A 89 -8.93 -25.11 -8.58
N GLY A 90 -9.00 -26.43 -8.40
CA GLY A 90 -8.95 -27.40 -9.49
C GLY A 90 -7.52 -27.57 -10.03
N TRP A 91 -7.20 -28.77 -10.50
CA TRP A 91 -5.83 -29.15 -10.90
C TRP A 91 -5.23 -28.24 -11.97
N LYS A 92 -6.01 -27.90 -13.01
CA LYS A 92 -5.50 -27.06 -14.12
C LYS A 92 -5.17 -25.64 -13.68
N ASN A 93 -6.01 -25.05 -12.83
CA ASN A 93 -5.78 -23.68 -12.37
C ASN A 93 -4.69 -23.63 -11.28
N TYR A 94 -4.52 -24.69 -10.49
CA TYR A 94 -3.45 -24.75 -9.48
C TYR A 94 -2.06 -24.76 -10.12
N PHE A 95 -1.85 -25.55 -11.18
CA PHE A 95 -0.52 -25.71 -11.81
C PHE A 95 -0.26 -24.77 -13.00
N CYS A 96 -1.30 -24.24 -13.66
CA CYS A 96 -1.16 -23.37 -14.83
C CYS A 96 -2.00 -22.10 -14.77
N GLY A 97 -2.58 -21.78 -13.61
CA GLY A 97 -3.30 -20.52 -13.40
C GLY A 97 -2.36 -19.34 -13.15
N THR A 98 -2.94 -18.19 -12.81
CA THR A 98 -2.20 -16.94 -12.54
C THR A 98 -1.21 -17.05 -11.37
N ASP A 99 -1.54 -17.85 -10.35
CA ASP A 99 -0.74 -18.01 -9.12
C ASP A 99 0.18 -19.26 -9.12
N TYR A 100 0.43 -19.87 -10.28
CA TYR A 100 1.16 -21.14 -10.38
C TYR A 100 2.54 -21.12 -9.70
N ALA A 101 3.30 -20.02 -9.83
CA ALA A 101 4.63 -19.90 -9.25
C ALA A 101 4.60 -19.99 -7.70
N TRP A 102 3.59 -19.40 -7.07
CA TRP A 102 3.40 -19.48 -5.62
C TRP A 102 2.99 -20.89 -5.20
N ASN A 103 2.12 -21.53 -5.97
CA ASN A 103 1.70 -22.90 -5.70
C ASN A 103 2.86 -23.91 -5.80
N TYR A 104 3.76 -23.75 -6.79
CA TYR A 104 5.00 -24.53 -6.88
C TYR A 104 5.94 -24.25 -5.71
N PHE A 105 6.05 -22.98 -5.29
CA PHE A 105 6.84 -22.60 -4.13
C PHE A 105 6.30 -23.25 -2.84
N ASP A 106 4.99 -23.26 -2.61
CA ASP A 106 4.38 -23.91 -1.45
C ASP A 106 4.58 -25.43 -1.48
N LEU A 107 4.51 -26.07 -2.67
CA LEU A 107 4.84 -27.48 -2.83
C LEU A 107 6.31 -27.75 -2.51
N PHE A 108 7.22 -26.91 -3.00
CA PHE A 108 8.64 -27.01 -2.66
C PHE A 108 8.87 -26.92 -1.15
N LEU A 109 8.24 -25.96 -0.46
CA LEU A 109 8.32 -25.84 1.00
C LEU A 109 7.71 -27.04 1.74
N LEU A 110 6.65 -27.64 1.20
CA LEU A 110 6.06 -28.85 1.75
C LEU A 110 7.06 -30.01 1.66
N PHE A 111 7.71 -30.19 0.51
CA PHE A 111 8.72 -31.22 0.31
C PHE A 111 9.93 -31.03 1.23
N THR A 112 10.48 -29.81 1.33
CA THR A 112 11.58 -29.54 2.26
C THR A 112 11.16 -29.74 3.72
N GLY A 113 9.89 -29.49 4.03
CA GLY A 113 9.19 -29.89 5.26
C GLY A 113 9.36 -31.37 5.59
N LEU A 114 8.87 -32.21 4.67
CA LEU A 114 8.84 -33.66 4.83
C LEU A 114 10.25 -34.28 4.85
N THR A 115 11.15 -33.81 3.98
CA THR A 115 12.52 -34.34 3.93
C THR A 115 13.28 -34.10 5.22
N ASP A 116 13.05 -32.97 5.86
CA ASP A 116 13.70 -32.60 7.13
C ASP A 116 13.22 -33.51 8.28
N ILE A 117 11.92 -33.78 8.38
CA ILE A 117 11.37 -34.76 9.35
C ILE A 117 11.96 -36.16 9.09
N VAL A 118 12.02 -36.59 7.82
CA VAL A 118 12.57 -37.90 7.45
C VAL A 118 14.06 -37.99 7.82
N VAL A 119 14.84 -36.95 7.57
CA VAL A 119 16.27 -36.89 7.93
C VAL A 119 16.45 -36.92 9.45
N GLU A 120 15.63 -36.19 10.21
CA GLU A 120 15.70 -36.18 11.67
C GLU A 120 15.40 -37.56 12.27
N VAL A 121 14.38 -38.24 11.79
CA VAL A 121 14.03 -39.61 12.20
C VAL A 121 15.10 -40.62 11.78
N ALA A 122 15.62 -40.51 10.55
CA ALA A 122 16.65 -41.43 10.05
C ALA A 122 17.97 -41.31 10.82
N VAL A 123 18.34 -40.09 11.24
CA VAL A 123 19.56 -39.85 12.02
C VAL A 123 19.41 -40.32 13.48
N GLN A 124 18.22 -40.21 14.08
CA GLN A 124 17.97 -40.82 15.39
C GLN A 124 18.14 -42.35 15.38
N ALA A 125 17.90 -42.98 14.22
CA ALA A 125 18.06 -44.43 14.06
C ALA A 125 19.51 -44.88 13.81
N GLN A 126 20.43 -43.97 13.42
CA GLN A 126 21.79 -44.34 13.01
C GLN A 126 22.84 -43.35 13.54
N SER A 127 23.70 -43.83 14.44
CA SER A 127 24.68 -43.05 15.21
C SER A 127 25.95 -42.67 14.45
N ASP A 128 25.89 -42.46 13.14
CA ASP A 128 27.09 -42.16 12.34
C ASP A 128 27.49 -40.68 12.40
N PHE A 129 28.78 -40.47 12.72
CA PHE A 129 29.42 -39.19 13.02
C PHE A 129 29.34 -38.14 11.87
N PHE A 130 29.09 -38.58 10.63
CA PHE A 130 28.84 -37.69 9.48
C PHE A 130 27.53 -36.90 9.58
N GLY A 131 26.63 -37.26 10.50
CA GLY A 131 25.35 -36.60 10.71
C GLY A 131 25.44 -35.19 11.28
N ALA A 132 26.36 -34.88 12.20
CA ALA A 132 26.27 -33.64 13.00
C ALA A 132 26.41 -32.34 12.18
N SER A 133 27.28 -32.29 11.16
CA SER A 133 27.39 -31.10 10.29
C SER A 133 26.30 -31.04 9.22
N LEU A 134 25.84 -32.20 8.72
CA LEU A 134 24.71 -32.27 7.78
C LEU A 134 23.39 -31.91 8.47
N LEU A 135 23.18 -32.33 9.71
CA LEU A 135 22.04 -31.95 10.55
C LEU A 135 21.98 -30.44 10.75
N ARG A 136 23.12 -29.79 11.04
CA ARG A 136 23.19 -28.32 11.13
C ARG A 136 22.75 -27.65 9.83
N PHE A 137 23.15 -28.19 8.68
CA PHE A 137 22.75 -27.66 7.38
C PHE A 137 21.26 -27.92 7.06
N CYS A 138 20.75 -29.12 7.37
CA CYS A 138 19.33 -29.47 7.21
C CYS A 138 18.43 -28.59 8.09
N ARG A 139 18.84 -28.28 9.32
CA ARG A 139 18.13 -27.35 10.20
C ARG A 139 18.02 -25.93 9.61
N LEU A 140 19.03 -25.46 8.87
CA LEU A 140 18.94 -24.16 8.18
C LEU A 140 17.91 -24.14 7.06
N ILE A 141 17.60 -25.29 6.43
CA ILE A 141 16.54 -25.38 5.41
C ILE A 141 15.18 -25.02 6.02
N ARG A 142 14.97 -25.22 7.33
CA ARG A 142 13.74 -24.79 8.04
C ARG A 142 13.50 -23.29 7.91
N LEU A 143 14.55 -22.47 7.88
CA LEU A 143 14.44 -21.01 7.75
C LEU A 143 13.83 -20.59 6.40
N VAL A 144 13.97 -21.41 5.35
CA VAL A 144 13.30 -21.17 4.06
C VAL A 144 11.78 -21.14 4.23
N ARG A 145 11.22 -21.86 5.22
CA ARG A 145 9.77 -21.85 5.51
C ARG A 145 9.28 -20.47 5.99
N VAL A 146 10.13 -19.67 6.62
CA VAL A 146 9.80 -18.28 7.01
C VAL A 146 9.46 -17.44 5.77
N VAL A 147 10.05 -17.74 4.61
CA VAL A 147 9.75 -17.06 3.33
C VAL A 147 8.28 -17.25 2.92
N LYS A 148 7.56 -18.25 3.45
CA LYS A 148 6.12 -18.39 3.23
C LYS A 148 5.33 -17.17 3.71
N VAL A 149 5.87 -16.36 4.63
CA VAL A 149 5.26 -15.09 5.06
C VAL A 149 5.05 -14.11 3.90
N PHE A 150 5.92 -14.14 2.89
CA PHE A 150 5.79 -13.27 1.70
C PHE A 150 4.56 -13.62 0.86
N ARG A 151 3.99 -14.82 1.00
CA ARG A 151 2.73 -15.23 0.35
C ARG A 151 1.52 -14.50 0.91
N LEU A 152 1.58 -14.03 2.16
CA LEU A 152 0.46 -13.33 2.79
C LEU A 152 0.12 -12.07 2.01
N LYS A 153 -1.18 -11.86 1.77
CA LYS A 153 -1.66 -10.66 1.05
C LYS A 153 -1.31 -9.36 1.78
N TYR A 154 -1.20 -9.41 3.10
CA TYR A 154 -0.76 -8.29 3.92
C TYR A 154 0.69 -7.87 3.61
N MET A 155 1.55 -8.80 3.14
CA MET A 155 2.94 -8.54 2.78
C MET A 155 3.10 -8.14 1.30
N LYS A 156 2.04 -7.70 0.63
CA LYS A 156 2.08 -7.28 -0.78
C LYS A 156 3.11 -6.16 -1.00
N GLU A 157 3.14 -5.15 -0.13
CA GLU A 157 4.08 -4.03 -0.23
C GLU A 157 5.53 -4.50 -0.10
N LEU A 158 5.83 -5.30 0.93
CA LEU A 158 7.16 -5.87 1.12
C LEU A 158 7.57 -6.76 -0.07
N ARG A 159 6.64 -7.55 -0.61
CA ARG A 159 6.86 -8.38 -1.81
C ARG A 159 7.17 -7.51 -3.03
N LEU A 160 6.46 -6.40 -3.23
CA LEU A 160 6.72 -5.45 -4.31
C LEU A 160 8.11 -4.83 -4.16
N MET A 161 8.50 -4.46 -2.95
CA MET A 161 9.86 -3.96 -2.68
C MET A 161 10.93 -5.00 -2.98
N VAL A 162 10.76 -6.25 -2.53
CA VAL A 162 11.70 -7.35 -2.84
C VAL A 162 11.75 -7.63 -4.34
N LYS A 163 10.61 -7.61 -5.04
CA LYS A 163 10.58 -7.78 -6.50
C LYS A 163 11.31 -6.63 -7.20
N GLY A 164 11.19 -5.39 -6.71
CA GLY A 164 11.96 -4.24 -7.17
C GLY A 164 13.47 -4.43 -6.96
N LEU A 165 13.88 -4.92 -5.79
CA LEU A 165 15.27 -5.25 -5.48
C LEU A 165 15.81 -6.32 -6.43
N VAL A 166 15.06 -7.41 -6.63
CA VAL A 166 15.42 -8.50 -7.55
C VAL A 166 15.48 -7.99 -8.99
N GLY A 167 14.57 -7.10 -9.40
CA GLY A 167 14.59 -6.45 -10.71
C GLY A 167 15.86 -5.60 -10.93
N GLY A 168 16.36 -4.96 -9.87
CA GLY A 168 17.63 -4.23 -9.85
C GLY A 168 18.87 -5.11 -9.61
N PHE A 169 18.72 -6.41 -9.40
CA PHE A 169 19.84 -7.29 -9.04
C PHE A 169 20.90 -7.33 -10.13
N ARG A 170 20.50 -7.34 -11.41
CA ARG A 170 21.45 -7.34 -12.54
C ARG A 170 22.35 -6.10 -12.52
N THR A 171 21.78 -4.92 -12.29
CA THR A 171 22.54 -3.66 -12.28
C THR A 171 23.42 -3.56 -11.04
N LEU A 172 22.92 -3.96 -9.86
CA LEU A 172 23.74 -4.05 -8.65
C LEU A 172 24.92 -5.02 -8.83
N PHE A 173 24.66 -6.21 -9.37
CA PHE A 173 25.69 -7.21 -9.61
C PHE A 173 26.78 -6.69 -10.55
N LEU A 174 26.41 -5.98 -11.62
CA LEU A 174 27.41 -5.37 -12.53
C LEU A 174 28.24 -4.29 -11.83
N SER A 175 27.64 -3.45 -10.99
CA SER A 175 28.39 -2.43 -10.24
C SER A 175 29.33 -3.04 -9.20
N PHE A 176 28.93 -4.12 -8.52
CA PHE A 176 29.83 -4.87 -7.65
C PHE A 176 30.92 -5.61 -8.41
N ALA A 177 30.62 -6.15 -9.60
CA ALA A 177 31.63 -6.77 -10.46
C ALA A 177 32.69 -5.76 -10.92
N LEU A 178 32.30 -4.52 -11.20
CA LEU A 178 33.23 -3.42 -11.51
C LEU A 178 34.14 -3.10 -10.31
N LEU A 179 33.57 -2.96 -9.11
CA LEU A 179 34.36 -2.76 -7.89
C LEU A 179 35.33 -3.92 -7.66
N PHE A 180 34.86 -5.15 -7.79
CA PHE A 180 35.68 -6.35 -7.62
C PHE A 180 36.84 -6.39 -8.62
N ALA A 181 36.59 -6.05 -9.90
CA ALA A 181 37.63 -6.01 -10.93
C ALA A 181 38.71 -4.97 -10.60
N VAL A 182 38.32 -3.78 -10.14
CA VAL A 182 39.26 -2.72 -9.76
C VAL A 182 40.07 -3.10 -8.52
N LEU A 183 39.40 -3.63 -7.49
CA LEU A 183 40.07 -4.12 -6.28
C LEU A 183 41.02 -5.28 -6.59
N TYR A 184 40.67 -6.16 -7.52
CA TYR A 184 41.52 -7.26 -7.96
C TYR A 184 42.84 -6.74 -8.59
N VAL A 185 42.77 -5.70 -9.43
CA VAL A 185 43.97 -5.09 -10.02
C VAL A 185 44.85 -4.44 -8.95
N ILE A 186 44.25 -3.64 -8.06
CA ILE A 186 44.98 -2.98 -6.95
C ILE A 186 45.61 -4.02 -6.02
N ALA A 187 44.85 -5.05 -5.64
CA ALA A 187 45.30 -6.14 -4.78
C ALA A 187 46.40 -6.97 -5.43
N GLY A 188 46.30 -7.24 -6.73
CA GLY A 188 47.34 -7.91 -7.51
C GLY A 188 48.65 -7.13 -7.46
N PHE A 189 48.59 -5.81 -7.69
CA PHE A 189 49.75 -4.93 -7.58
C PHE A 189 50.32 -4.94 -6.16
N ALA A 190 49.50 -4.74 -5.12
CA ALA A 190 49.93 -4.76 -3.72
C ALA A 190 50.55 -6.10 -3.30
N THR A 191 50.00 -7.23 -3.75
CA THR A 191 50.57 -8.56 -3.48
C THR A 191 51.96 -8.71 -4.11
N MET A 192 52.14 -8.20 -5.33
CA MET A 192 53.40 -8.30 -6.06
C MET A 192 54.49 -7.36 -5.54
N THR A 193 54.12 -6.15 -5.11
CA THR A 193 55.08 -5.10 -4.69
C THR A 193 55.28 -5.05 -3.18
N ILE A 194 54.19 -5.06 -2.40
CA ILE A 194 54.20 -4.91 -0.93
C ILE A 194 54.31 -6.29 -0.26
N GLY A 195 53.54 -7.27 -0.72
CA GLY A 195 53.45 -8.60 -0.10
C GLY A 195 54.74 -9.43 -0.13
N ARG A 196 55.71 -9.06 -0.98
CA ARG A 196 57.01 -9.73 -1.11
C ARG A 196 58.17 -8.93 -0.49
N ASP A 197 57.89 -7.76 0.07
CA ASP A 197 58.92 -6.93 0.70
C ASP A 197 59.24 -7.43 2.10
N SER A 198 60.53 -7.63 2.39
CA SER A 198 61.01 -8.03 3.72
C SER A 198 60.70 -7.01 4.80
N LEU A 199 60.65 -5.71 4.46
CA LEU A 199 60.31 -4.65 5.43
C LEU A 199 58.87 -4.78 5.95
N VAL A 200 57.95 -5.19 5.08
CA VAL A 200 56.54 -5.42 5.42
C VAL A 200 56.39 -6.68 6.27
N ALA A 201 57.32 -7.63 6.13
CA ALA A 201 57.35 -8.84 6.94
C ALA A 201 57.70 -8.55 8.41
N ASP A 202 58.66 -7.65 8.64
CA ASP A 202 59.07 -7.23 9.99
C ASP A 202 57.97 -6.45 10.73
N LEU A 203 57.07 -5.80 9.99
CA LEU A 203 55.93 -5.03 10.52
C LEU A 203 54.70 -5.90 10.85
N GLY A 204 54.77 -7.22 10.64
CA GLY A 204 53.65 -8.14 10.91
C GLY A 204 52.48 -8.00 9.93
N LEU A 205 52.71 -7.37 8.76
CA LEU A 205 51.69 -7.13 7.74
C LEU A 205 51.63 -8.24 6.67
N THR A 206 52.43 -9.31 6.81
CA THR A 206 52.51 -10.40 5.83
C THR A 206 51.15 -11.01 5.50
N THR A 207 50.31 -11.25 6.50
CA THR A 207 48.99 -11.87 6.33
C THR A 207 48.03 -11.01 5.52
N HIS A 208 48.23 -9.70 5.50
CA HIS A 208 47.39 -8.74 4.78
C HIS A 208 47.66 -8.73 3.27
N PHE A 209 48.92 -8.97 2.86
CA PHE A 209 49.32 -8.87 1.45
C PHE A 209 49.90 -10.18 0.87
N GLN A 210 49.74 -11.31 1.56
CA GLN A 210 50.33 -12.60 1.18
C GLN A 210 49.82 -13.13 -0.17
N ASN A 211 48.52 -13.00 -0.44
CA ASN A 211 47.87 -13.50 -1.65
C ASN A 211 46.80 -12.50 -2.11
N ILE A 212 46.31 -12.67 -3.34
CA ILE A 212 45.35 -11.73 -3.93
C ILE A 212 44.07 -11.60 -3.09
N PRO A 213 43.41 -12.68 -2.60
CA PRO A 213 42.25 -12.56 -1.72
C PRO A 213 42.50 -11.75 -0.43
N SER A 214 43.62 -12.01 0.26
CA SER A 214 44.00 -11.25 1.46
C SER A 214 44.27 -9.77 1.15
N SER A 215 45.00 -9.49 0.07
CA SER A 215 45.28 -8.12 -0.38
C SER A 215 44.01 -7.39 -0.79
N MET A 216 43.07 -8.09 -1.42
CA MET A 216 41.77 -7.55 -1.83
C MET A 216 40.90 -7.24 -0.61
N PHE A 217 40.88 -8.13 0.39
CA PHE A 217 40.19 -7.86 1.65
C PHE A 217 40.80 -6.67 2.39
N THR A 218 42.13 -6.58 2.45
CA THR A 218 42.84 -5.44 3.06
C THR A 218 42.54 -4.14 2.31
N ALA A 219 42.57 -4.14 0.98
CA ALA A 219 42.22 -2.98 0.15
C ALA A 219 40.76 -2.55 0.34
N PHE A 220 39.82 -3.51 0.36
CA PHE A 220 38.41 -3.23 0.63
C PHE A 220 38.20 -2.59 2.01
N ARG A 221 38.86 -3.11 3.04
CA ARG A 221 38.81 -2.55 4.40
C ARG A 221 39.38 -1.11 4.43
N CYS A 222 40.56 -0.89 3.85
CA CYS A 222 41.18 0.43 3.81
C CYS A 222 40.35 1.47 3.04
N PHE A 223 39.80 1.12 1.87
CA PHE A 223 38.97 2.05 1.09
C PHE A 223 37.57 2.28 1.67
N SER A 224 37.07 1.35 2.49
CA SER A 224 35.82 1.51 3.24
C SER A 224 35.97 2.32 4.54
N GLY A 225 37.20 2.75 4.88
CA GLY A 225 37.50 3.55 6.07
C GLY A 225 38.09 2.78 7.25
N GLU A 226 38.22 1.46 7.15
CA GLU A 226 38.80 0.60 8.20
C GLU A 226 40.20 0.11 7.82
N CYS A 227 41.24 0.92 8.02
CA CYS A 227 42.60 0.59 7.58
C CYS A 227 43.56 0.25 8.74
N PHE A 228 43.20 -0.73 9.58
CA PHE A 228 44.00 -1.12 10.76
C PHE A 228 44.41 -2.60 10.74
N ALA A 229 45.65 -2.85 11.15
CA ALA A 229 46.17 -4.18 11.42
C ALA A 229 45.61 -4.74 12.74
N ALA A 230 45.76 -6.04 12.98
CA ALA A 230 45.35 -6.68 14.24
C ALA A 230 46.07 -6.10 15.47
N SER A 231 47.25 -5.50 15.26
CA SER A 231 48.01 -4.78 16.28
C SER A 231 47.48 -3.38 16.60
N GLY A 232 46.43 -2.90 15.90
CA GLY A 232 45.89 -1.55 16.05
C GLY A 232 46.67 -0.48 15.26
N LEU A 233 47.75 -0.84 14.58
CA LEU A 233 48.52 0.08 13.75
C LEU A 233 47.78 0.42 12.44
N PRO A 234 47.74 1.70 12.04
CA PRO A 234 47.16 2.12 10.77
C PRO A 234 48.05 1.65 9.60
N ILE A 235 47.52 0.78 8.75
CA ILE A 235 48.25 0.12 7.67
C ILE A 235 48.79 1.14 6.67
N ALA A 236 48.00 2.16 6.33
CA ALA A 236 48.38 3.20 5.39
C ALA A 236 49.57 4.05 5.88
N ALA A 237 49.60 4.42 7.16
CA ALA A 237 50.69 5.23 7.71
C ALA A 237 51.99 4.42 7.81
N VAL A 238 51.89 3.15 8.20
CA VAL A 238 53.05 2.24 8.25
C VAL A 238 53.66 2.02 6.85
N LEU A 239 52.83 1.91 5.82
CA LEU A 239 53.28 1.78 4.42
C LEU A 239 53.81 3.11 3.85
N GLU A 240 53.30 4.24 4.33
CA GLU A 240 53.86 5.56 4.01
C GLU A 240 55.28 5.70 4.56
N ASP A 241 55.52 5.29 5.81
CA ASP A 241 56.85 5.33 6.41
C ASP A 241 57.86 4.42 5.69
N SER A 242 57.41 3.26 5.16
CA SER A 242 58.31 2.29 4.51
C SER A 242 58.55 2.55 3.01
N HIS A 243 57.52 2.94 2.26
CA HIS A 243 57.58 3.10 0.80
C HIS A 243 57.58 4.56 0.33
N GLY A 244 57.33 5.51 1.25
CA GLY A 244 57.40 6.94 1.00
C GLY A 244 56.40 7.44 -0.05
N LEU A 245 56.80 8.52 -0.72
CA LEU A 245 55.95 9.31 -1.62
C LEU A 245 55.31 8.52 -2.79
N PRO A 246 55.98 7.55 -3.45
CA PRO A 246 55.36 6.74 -4.50
C PRO A 246 54.14 5.95 -4.02
N PHE A 247 54.19 5.40 -2.81
CA PHE A 247 53.06 4.71 -2.22
C PHE A 247 51.92 5.68 -1.90
N VAL A 248 52.23 6.83 -1.30
CA VAL A 248 51.22 7.85 -0.95
C VAL A 248 50.46 8.32 -2.20
N LEU A 249 51.15 8.64 -3.28
CA LEU A 249 50.51 9.05 -4.53
C LEU A 249 49.62 7.94 -5.12
N GLY A 250 50.12 6.70 -5.15
CA GLY A 250 49.35 5.54 -5.61
C GLY A 250 48.11 5.28 -4.76
N TYR A 251 48.26 5.37 -3.44
CA TYR A 251 47.18 5.18 -2.47
C TYR A 251 46.10 6.26 -2.63
N VAL A 252 46.48 7.54 -2.73
CA VAL A 252 45.52 8.64 -2.92
C VAL A 252 44.74 8.49 -4.22
N VAL A 253 45.41 8.16 -5.34
CA VAL A 253 44.74 7.94 -6.62
C VAL A 253 43.76 6.76 -6.53
N CYS A 254 44.18 5.65 -5.93
CA CYS A 254 43.30 4.48 -5.74
C CYS A 254 42.12 4.81 -4.80
N TYR A 255 42.35 5.57 -3.74
CA TYR A 255 41.32 6.01 -2.81
C TYR A 255 40.29 6.91 -3.50
N MET A 256 40.72 7.89 -4.29
CA MET A 256 39.82 8.74 -5.06
C MET A 256 39.01 7.92 -6.07
N LEU A 257 39.65 6.97 -6.76
CA LEU A 257 38.98 6.09 -7.72
C LEU A 257 37.91 5.20 -7.06
N VAL A 258 38.25 4.50 -5.98
CA VAL A 258 37.36 3.53 -5.33
C VAL A 258 36.33 4.23 -4.45
N SER A 259 36.77 5.06 -3.51
CA SER A 259 35.90 5.66 -2.49
C SER A 259 35.10 6.85 -3.01
N LEU A 260 35.69 7.75 -3.83
CA LEU A 260 34.93 8.85 -4.42
C LEU A 260 34.30 8.51 -5.77
N GLY A 261 34.88 7.59 -6.54
CA GLY A 261 34.35 7.18 -7.84
C GLY A 261 33.35 6.03 -7.71
N ILE A 262 33.86 4.82 -7.52
CA ILE A 262 33.09 3.57 -7.67
C ILE A 262 31.98 3.45 -6.61
N TYR A 263 32.24 3.76 -5.35
CA TYR A 263 31.19 3.72 -4.32
C TYR A 263 30.07 4.72 -4.59
N ASN A 264 30.38 5.93 -5.08
CA ASN A 264 29.37 6.89 -5.46
C ASN A 264 28.57 6.46 -6.69
N VAL A 265 29.20 5.75 -7.65
CA VAL A 265 28.48 5.12 -8.77
C VAL A 265 27.55 4.02 -8.27
N ILE A 266 27.99 3.15 -7.36
CA ILE A 266 27.14 2.11 -6.74
C ILE A 266 25.97 2.76 -6.00
N LEU A 267 26.22 3.80 -5.22
CA LEU A 267 25.19 4.56 -4.50
C LEU A 267 24.18 5.18 -5.47
N ALA A 268 24.65 5.80 -6.56
CA ALA A 268 23.78 6.37 -7.58
C ALA A 268 22.89 5.30 -8.24
N VAL A 269 23.45 4.13 -8.57
CA VAL A 269 22.69 3.00 -9.12
C VAL A 269 21.66 2.48 -8.10
N TYR A 270 22.03 2.38 -6.83
CA TYR A 270 21.11 1.98 -5.77
C TYR A 270 19.94 2.97 -5.63
N VAL A 271 20.23 4.28 -5.63
CA VAL A 271 19.20 5.33 -5.62
C VAL A 271 18.26 5.19 -6.82
N ASP A 272 18.76 4.99 -8.04
CA ASP A 272 17.92 4.80 -9.23
C ASP A 272 16.96 3.59 -9.09
N ILE A 273 17.45 2.47 -8.57
CA ILE A 273 16.61 1.28 -8.31
C ILE A 273 15.52 1.60 -7.29
N THR A 274 15.87 2.27 -6.19
CA THR A 274 14.88 2.64 -5.15
C THR A 274 13.85 3.64 -5.67
N MET A 275 14.25 4.62 -6.50
CA MET A 275 13.32 5.58 -7.11
C MET A 275 12.34 4.90 -8.08
N ARG A 276 12.82 3.93 -8.87
CA ARG A 276 11.95 3.14 -9.77
C ARG A 276 10.95 2.31 -8.97
N ALA A 277 11.39 1.66 -7.89
CA ALA A 277 10.52 0.89 -7.01
C ALA A 277 9.47 1.77 -6.31
N ALA A 278 9.86 2.98 -5.86
CA ALA A 278 8.94 3.95 -5.29
C ALA A 278 7.86 4.38 -6.31
N LYS A 279 8.26 4.65 -7.56
CA LYS A 279 7.33 5.00 -8.64
C LYS A 279 6.36 3.88 -9.00
N GLU A 280 6.81 2.62 -8.97
CA GLU A 280 5.93 1.47 -9.16
C GLU A 280 4.92 1.34 -8.01
N SER A 281 5.36 1.58 -6.77
CA SER A 281 4.47 1.59 -5.59
C SER A 281 3.41 2.67 -5.68
N GLU A 282 3.77 3.88 -6.12
CA GLU A 282 2.81 4.96 -6.38
C GLU A 282 1.80 4.57 -7.46
N ALA A 283 2.25 3.94 -8.55
CA ALA A 283 1.36 3.47 -9.62
C ALA A 283 0.36 2.40 -9.13
N VAL A 284 0.80 1.46 -8.30
CA VAL A 284 -0.07 0.45 -7.68
C VAL A 284 -1.08 1.10 -6.73
N THR A 285 -0.65 2.09 -5.95
CA THR A 285 -1.53 2.83 -5.02
C THR A 285 -2.59 3.63 -5.80
N ALA A 286 -2.19 4.27 -6.92
CA ALA A 286 -3.10 4.98 -7.80
C ALA A 286 -4.13 4.03 -8.46
N GLU A 287 -3.72 2.82 -8.87
CA GLU A 287 -4.66 1.81 -9.39
C GLU A 287 -5.63 1.33 -8.30
N GLN A 288 -5.17 1.22 -7.06
CA GLN A 288 -6.05 0.84 -5.94
C GLN A 288 -7.11 1.91 -5.67
N HIS A 289 -6.72 3.19 -5.69
CA HIS A 289 -7.67 4.30 -5.59
C HIS A 289 -8.68 4.32 -6.74
N SER A 290 -8.25 4.04 -7.98
CA SER A 290 -9.20 4.01 -9.11
C SER A 290 -10.22 2.87 -8.99
N ARG A 291 -9.77 1.68 -8.52
CA ARG A 291 -10.66 0.54 -8.23
C ARG A 291 -11.66 0.86 -7.11
N GLU A 292 -11.21 1.53 -6.06
CA GLU A 292 -12.07 1.96 -4.96
C GLU A 292 -13.14 2.95 -5.45
N SER A 293 -12.76 3.97 -6.22
CA SER A 293 -13.70 4.92 -6.83
C SER A 293 -14.75 4.21 -7.69
N ILE A 294 -14.37 3.20 -8.49
CA ILE A 294 -15.31 2.39 -9.28
C ILE A 294 -16.30 1.65 -8.37
N ARG A 295 -15.82 1.04 -7.28
CA ARG A 295 -16.68 0.33 -6.32
C ARG A 295 -17.70 1.25 -5.67
N ILE A 296 -17.27 2.42 -5.22
CA ILE A 296 -18.14 3.45 -4.63
C ILE A 296 -19.21 3.86 -5.62
N ALA A 297 -18.81 4.17 -6.86
CA ALA A 297 -19.73 4.54 -7.93
C ALA A 297 -20.80 3.46 -8.17
N ARG A 298 -20.41 2.18 -8.24
CA ARG A 298 -21.38 1.07 -8.37
C ARG A 298 -22.34 0.99 -7.19
N THR A 299 -21.83 1.10 -5.97
CA THR A 299 -22.63 0.99 -4.74
C THR A 299 -23.63 2.14 -4.64
N THR A 300 -23.20 3.38 -4.92
CA THR A 300 -24.07 4.56 -4.99
C THR A 300 -25.16 4.38 -6.06
N ARG A 301 -24.82 3.82 -7.22
CA ARG A 301 -25.81 3.55 -8.27
C ARG A 301 -26.86 2.53 -7.83
N GLU A 302 -26.47 1.42 -7.21
CA GLU A 302 -27.42 0.42 -6.71
C GLU A 302 -28.31 1.00 -5.59
N LEU A 303 -27.75 1.85 -4.73
CA LEU A 303 -28.51 2.57 -3.71
C LEU A 303 -29.55 3.51 -4.34
N LEU A 304 -29.17 4.30 -5.35
CA LEU A 304 -30.11 5.15 -6.08
C LEU A 304 -31.26 4.37 -6.73
N LYS A 305 -30.99 3.19 -7.28
CA LYS A 305 -32.05 2.33 -7.83
C LYS A 305 -33.07 1.93 -6.76
N LYS A 306 -32.62 1.63 -5.54
CA LYS A 306 -33.51 1.30 -4.42
C LYS A 306 -34.40 2.48 -4.02
N PHE A 307 -33.83 3.67 -3.93
CA PHE A 307 -34.59 4.90 -3.66
C PHE A 307 -35.60 5.22 -4.77
N ALA A 308 -35.19 5.12 -6.04
CA ALA A 308 -36.07 5.39 -7.17
C ALA A 308 -37.23 4.37 -7.26
N ALA A 309 -36.97 3.08 -7.01
CA ALA A 309 -38.00 2.05 -6.99
C ALA A 309 -39.03 2.30 -5.89
N ALA A 310 -38.57 2.69 -4.69
CA ALA A 310 -39.45 3.03 -3.58
C ALA A 310 -40.29 4.30 -3.87
N TYR A 311 -39.70 5.31 -4.51
CA TYR A 311 -40.41 6.53 -4.91
C TYR A 311 -41.59 6.22 -5.84
N ARG A 312 -41.42 5.35 -6.85
CA ARG A 312 -42.51 4.93 -7.75
C ARG A 312 -43.62 4.21 -7.00
N GLN A 313 -43.25 3.25 -6.14
CA GLN A 313 -44.25 2.54 -5.32
C GLN A 313 -45.03 3.49 -4.41
N PHE A 314 -44.39 4.55 -3.93
CA PHE A 314 -45.04 5.56 -3.11
C PHE A 314 -46.00 6.45 -3.91
N GLN A 315 -45.62 6.90 -5.12
CA GLN A 315 -46.51 7.64 -6.02
C GLN A 315 -47.72 6.82 -6.47
N ASP A 316 -47.52 5.55 -6.84
CA ASP A 316 -48.61 4.64 -7.26
C ASP A 316 -49.66 4.42 -6.15
N LEU A 317 -49.25 4.55 -4.87
CA LEU A 317 -50.14 4.44 -3.72
C LEU A 317 -50.98 5.72 -3.50
N ASP A 318 -50.39 6.89 -3.70
CA ASP A 318 -51.08 8.17 -3.58
C ASP A 318 -52.09 8.40 -4.71
N GLU A 319 -51.85 7.85 -5.91
CA GLU A 319 -52.81 7.92 -7.03
C GLU A 319 -53.99 6.93 -6.90
N ASN A 320 -53.86 5.88 -6.10
CA ASN A 320 -54.85 4.79 -5.98
C ASN A 320 -55.62 4.77 -4.64
N GLU A 321 -55.98 5.93 -4.08
CA GLU A 321 -56.79 6.06 -2.85
C GLU A 321 -58.25 5.51 -2.92
N THR A 322 -58.49 4.39 -3.62
CA THR A 322 -59.65 3.52 -3.41
C THR A 322 -59.29 2.02 -3.41
N SER A 323 -58.38 1.55 -2.55
CA SER A 323 -58.56 0.31 -1.77
C SER A 323 -57.30 -0.16 -1.03
N HIS A 324 -57.44 -0.29 0.29
CA HIS A 324 -56.74 -1.17 1.23
C HIS A 324 -55.21 -1.31 1.17
N LYS A 325 -54.59 -0.83 2.26
CA LYS A 325 -53.25 -1.17 2.79
C LYS A 325 -52.79 -2.59 2.39
N LYS A 326 -52.02 -2.69 1.32
CA LYS A 326 -51.17 -3.85 1.06
C LYS A 326 -49.79 -3.58 1.65
N HIS A 327 -49.27 -4.58 2.34
CA HIS A 327 -47.89 -4.66 2.77
C HIS A 327 -46.95 -4.32 1.60
N LEU A 328 -46.05 -3.35 1.80
CA LEU A 328 -44.95 -3.07 0.85
C LEU A 328 -44.02 -4.28 0.83
N ASP A 329 -43.94 -4.94 -0.32
CA ASP A 329 -43.09 -6.11 -0.55
C ASP A 329 -41.82 -5.65 -1.28
N PHE A 330 -40.68 -5.72 -0.58
CA PHE A 330 -39.35 -5.38 -1.10
C PHE A 330 -38.68 -6.56 -1.84
N SER A 331 -39.49 -7.48 -2.39
CA SER A 331 -39.02 -8.56 -3.25
C SER A 331 -38.13 -8.05 -4.39
N PRO A 332 -37.08 -8.79 -4.80
CA PRO A 332 -36.22 -8.41 -5.91
C PRO A 332 -36.97 -8.63 -7.23
N MET A 333 -37.92 -7.74 -7.52
CA MET A 333 -38.54 -7.68 -8.83
C MET A 333 -37.50 -7.10 -9.79
N GLU A 334 -37.22 -7.82 -10.88
CA GLU A 334 -36.48 -7.31 -12.04
C GLU A 334 -37.23 -6.11 -12.61
N SER A 335 -37.12 -4.95 -11.97
CA SER A 335 -37.80 -3.74 -12.39
C SER A 335 -36.96 -3.10 -13.49
N ASN A 336 -37.31 -3.42 -14.73
CA ASN A 336 -36.83 -2.73 -15.90
C ASN A 336 -37.05 -1.22 -15.74
N PHE A 337 -35.94 -0.51 -15.85
CA PHE A 337 -35.81 0.93 -15.65
C PHE A 337 -36.35 1.69 -16.85
N THR A 338 -37.16 2.72 -16.63
CA THR A 338 -37.63 3.67 -17.64
C THR A 338 -37.08 5.07 -17.33
N ASP A 339 -36.50 5.74 -18.32
CA ASP A 339 -35.83 7.05 -18.20
C ASP A 339 -36.80 8.23 -17.94
N GLU A 340 -38.11 8.05 -18.05
CA GLU A 340 -39.08 9.10 -17.72
C GLU A 340 -39.06 9.47 -16.22
N ASP A 341 -38.62 8.53 -15.36
CA ASP A 341 -38.64 8.71 -13.91
C ASP A 341 -37.47 9.52 -13.36
N ILE A 342 -36.31 9.55 -14.03
CA ILE A 342 -35.17 10.43 -13.64
C ILE A 342 -35.39 11.87 -14.10
N HIS A 343 -36.16 12.07 -15.18
CA HIS A 343 -36.55 13.40 -15.67
C HIS A 343 -37.77 13.97 -14.94
N GLY A 344 -38.58 13.11 -14.30
CA GLY A 344 -39.45 13.56 -13.22
C GLY A 344 -38.57 14.06 -12.07
N HIS A 345 -38.86 15.23 -11.51
CA HIS A 345 -38.20 15.73 -10.32
C HIS A 345 -38.43 14.75 -9.16
N ILE A 346 -37.63 13.67 -9.04
CA ILE A 346 -37.67 12.76 -7.91
C ILE A 346 -37.27 13.60 -6.70
N ALA A 347 -38.27 13.89 -5.88
CA ALA A 347 -38.14 14.64 -4.63
C ALA A 347 -38.36 13.63 -3.50
N ILE A 348 -37.26 13.17 -2.91
CA ILE A 348 -37.31 12.18 -1.84
C ILE A 348 -37.66 12.93 -0.55
N THR A 349 -38.86 12.71 -0.02
CA THR A 349 -39.25 13.28 1.27
C THR A 349 -38.59 12.53 2.43
N LYS A 350 -38.62 13.13 3.62
CA LYS A 350 -38.07 12.53 4.84
C LYS A 350 -38.75 11.19 5.17
N GLU A 351 -40.05 11.07 4.96
CA GLU A 351 -40.80 9.83 5.22
C GLU A 351 -40.37 8.69 4.31
N LEU A 352 -40.26 8.97 3.00
CA LEU A 352 -39.78 8.00 2.03
C LEU A 352 -38.35 7.58 2.35
N PHE A 353 -37.48 8.54 2.69
CA PHE A 353 -36.11 8.24 3.07
C PHE A 353 -36.05 7.30 4.28
N LEU A 354 -36.79 7.61 5.35
CA LEU A 354 -36.85 6.79 6.56
C LEU A 354 -37.43 5.40 6.31
N LEU A 355 -38.34 5.25 5.35
CA LEU A 355 -38.88 3.95 4.93
C LEU A 355 -37.82 3.12 4.21
N VAL A 356 -37.10 3.72 3.25
CA VAL A 356 -36.12 3.01 2.42
C VAL A 356 -34.91 2.54 3.24
N ILE A 357 -34.45 3.32 4.22
CA ILE A 357 -33.31 2.93 5.07
C ILE A 357 -33.64 1.77 6.03
N GLN A 358 -34.91 1.40 6.21
CA GLN A 358 -35.29 0.23 7.01
C GLN A 358 -35.03 -1.09 6.25
N ASP A 359 -34.92 -1.04 4.92
CA ASP A 359 -34.63 -2.22 4.11
C ASP A 359 -33.20 -2.73 4.34
N GLN A 360 -33.08 -4.04 4.64
CA GLN A 360 -31.79 -4.66 4.98
C GLN A 360 -30.77 -4.59 3.83
N SER A 361 -31.21 -4.61 2.57
CA SER A 361 -30.32 -4.49 1.42
C SER A 361 -29.79 -3.06 1.25
N VAL A 362 -30.62 -2.06 1.51
CA VAL A 362 -30.21 -0.64 1.55
C VAL A 362 -29.21 -0.42 2.68
N GLN A 363 -29.47 -0.99 3.87
CA GLN A 363 -28.56 -0.93 4.99
C GLN A 363 -27.18 -1.50 4.67
N PHE A 364 -27.13 -2.66 4.01
CA PHE A 364 -25.87 -3.27 3.57
C PHE A 364 -25.11 -2.38 2.58
N LEU A 365 -25.79 -1.78 1.60
CA LEU A 365 -25.17 -0.85 0.64
C LEU A 365 -24.63 0.41 1.32
N MET A 366 -25.31 0.92 2.34
CA MET A 366 -24.85 2.07 3.12
C MET A 366 -23.63 1.74 3.98
N ASP A 367 -23.55 0.54 4.56
CA ASP A 367 -22.34 0.07 5.25
C ASP A 367 -21.17 -0.11 4.27
N GLU A 368 -21.44 -0.62 3.06
CA GLU A 368 -20.43 -0.76 2.02
C GLU A 368 -19.89 0.59 1.50
N LEU A 369 -20.70 1.65 1.59
CA LEU A 369 -20.30 3.04 1.34
C LEU A 369 -19.61 3.72 2.53
N GLU A 370 -19.42 3.02 3.65
CA GLU A 370 -18.82 3.55 4.89
C GLU A 370 -19.57 4.77 5.43
N LEU A 371 -20.89 4.73 5.38
CA LEU A 371 -21.74 5.80 5.93
C LEU A 371 -21.92 5.62 7.45
N PRO A 372 -22.12 6.72 8.20
CA PRO A 372 -22.39 6.66 9.63
C PRO A 372 -23.58 5.77 9.98
N HIS A 373 -23.50 5.06 11.12
CA HIS A 373 -24.59 4.22 11.61
C HIS A 373 -25.85 5.03 11.99
N ASP A 374 -25.70 6.32 12.30
CA ASP A 374 -26.81 7.24 12.58
C ASP A 374 -27.50 7.71 11.30
N ARG A 375 -28.17 6.77 10.62
CA ARG A 375 -28.72 6.97 9.28
C ARG A 375 -29.95 7.85 9.24
N ALA A 376 -30.72 7.92 10.33
CA ALA A 376 -31.96 8.70 10.40
C ALA A 376 -31.68 10.21 10.28
N ASN A 377 -30.56 10.66 10.81
CA ASN A 377 -30.14 12.06 10.77
C ASN A 377 -29.46 12.44 9.46
N LEU A 378 -29.10 11.47 8.60
CA LEU A 378 -28.47 11.75 7.32
C LEU A 378 -29.36 12.59 6.40
N PHE A 379 -30.68 12.47 6.50
CA PHE A 379 -31.59 13.28 5.70
C PHE A 379 -31.36 14.78 5.93
N GLU A 380 -31.35 15.20 7.20
CA GLU A 380 -31.17 16.61 7.60
C GLU A 380 -29.75 17.12 7.29
N ILE A 381 -28.76 16.24 7.32
CA ILE A 381 -27.37 16.59 6.99
C ILE A 381 -27.22 16.82 5.47
N ILE A 382 -27.94 16.04 4.65
CA ILE A 382 -27.88 16.16 3.19
C ILE A 382 -28.78 17.31 2.69
N ASP A 383 -29.92 17.55 3.33
CA ASP A 383 -30.88 18.64 3.05
C ASP A 383 -30.36 19.98 3.60
N ALA A 384 -29.19 20.41 3.12
CA ALA A 384 -28.52 21.61 3.62
C ALA A 384 -29.25 22.91 3.25
N ASP A 385 -30.10 22.89 2.22
CA ASP A 385 -30.92 24.04 1.82
C ASP A 385 -32.25 24.13 2.60
N GLY A 386 -32.60 23.08 3.34
CA GLY A 386 -33.81 23.00 4.15
C GLY A 386 -35.09 22.99 3.32
N SER A 387 -35.01 22.52 2.07
CA SER A 387 -36.17 22.40 1.18
C SER A 387 -37.18 21.35 1.68
N GLY A 388 -36.73 20.42 2.54
CA GLY A 388 -37.53 19.31 3.05
C GLY A 388 -37.64 18.14 2.07
N THR A 389 -36.95 18.21 0.93
CA THR A 389 -36.94 17.17 -0.10
C THR A 389 -35.54 17.01 -0.67
N LEU A 390 -35.08 15.77 -0.84
CA LEU A 390 -33.78 15.51 -1.46
C LEU A 390 -33.95 15.19 -2.94
N HIS A 391 -33.32 16.01 -3.78
CA HIS A 391 -33.14 15.66 -5.19
C HIS A 391 -32.04 14.61 -5.37
N VAL A 392 -32.08 13.88 -6.50
CA VAL A 392 -31.10 12.83 -6.81
C VAL A 392 -29.66 13.35 -6.74
N THR A 393 -29.41 14.56 -7.24
CA THR A 393 -28.07 15.18 -7.19
C THR A 393 -27.61 15.47 -5.76
N GLU A 394 -28.51 15.93 -4.89
CA GLU A 394 -28.21 16.22 -3.49
C GLU A 394 -27.97 14.94 -2.71
N LEU A 395 -28.81 13.93 -2.94
CA LEU A 395 -28.62 12.61 -2.35
C LEU A 395 -27.26 12.02 -2.73
N VAL A 396 -26.90 12.01 -4.02
CA VAL A 396 -25.59 11.48 -4.45
C VAL A 396 -24.43 12.29 -3.86
N GLN A 397 -24.48 13.62 -3.94
CA GLN A 397 -23.42 14.47 -3.41
C GLN A 397 -23.28 14.34 -1.89
N GLY A 398 -24.40 14.26 -1.18
CA GLY A 398 -24.46 14.07 0.26
C GLY A 398 -23.83 12.75 0.68
N LEU A 399 -24.26 11.64 0.06
CA LEU A 399 -23.71 10.31 0.34
C LEU A 399 -22.20 10.24 0.04
N LEU A 400 -21.74 10.86 -1.04
CA LEU A 400 -20.31 10.88 -1.39
C LEU A 400 -19.47 11.77 -0.46
N LYS A 401 -20.04 12.84 0.10
CA LYS A 401 -19.35 13.76 1.02
C LYS A 401 -19.32 13.29 2.47
N ILE A 402 -20.34 12.57 2.92
CA ILE A 402 -20.46 12.09 4.31
C ILE A 402 -19.69 10.79 4.53
N ARG A 403 -19.27 10.11 3.46
CA ARG A 403 -18.50 8.87 3.52
C ARG A 403 -17.21 9.03 4.34
N GLY A 404 -16.92 8.00 5.13
CA GLY A 404 -15.64 7.79 5.81
C GLY A 404 -15.53 8.54 7.13
N GLU A 405 -14.40 8.36 7.80
CA GLU A 405 -14.14 9.01 9.09
C GLU A 405 -13.67 10.46 8.91
N VAL A 406 -14.20 11.35 9.75
CA VAL A 406 -13.76 12.75 9.80
C VAL A 406 -12.33 12.82 10.34
N LYS A 407 -11.40 13.40 9.57
CA LYS A 407 -10.01 13.57 10.01
C LYS A 407 -9.86 14.86 10.82
N LYS A 408 -8.83 14.92 11.66
CA LYS A 408 -8.48 16.15 12.42
C LYS A 408 -8.26 17.36 11.51
N SER A 409 -7.73 17.14 10.30
CA SER A 409 -7.56 18.18 9.27
C SER A 409 -8.88 18.84 8.89
N ASP A 410 -9.97 18.08 8.85
CA ASP A 410 -11.26 18.53 8.33
C ASP A 410 -11.95 19.44 9.36
N ALA A 411 -11.84 19.08 10.65
CA ALA A 411 -12.28 19.92 11.77
C ALA A 411 -11.47 21.24 11.86
N VAL A 412 -10.17 21.19 11.61
CA VAL A 412 -9.34 22.41 11.59
C VAL A 412 -9.64 23.28 10.38
N ALA A 413 -9.82 22.68 9.20
CA ALA A 413 -10.16 23.40 7.97
C ALA A 413 -11.52 24.11 8.08
N THR A 414 -12.53 23.43 8.62
CA THR A 414 -13.85 24.04 8.87
C THR A 414 -13.77 25.19 9.87
N LEU A 415 -13.04 25.03 10.99
CA LEU A 415 -12.84 26.11 11.95
C LEU A 415 -12.16 27.36 11.33
N LEU A 416 -11.13 27.14 10.50
CA LEU A 416 -10.45 28.22 9.78
C LEU A 416 -11.38 28.90 8.76
N ALA A 417 -12.17 28.13 8.02
CA ALA A 417 -13.15 28.65 7.08
C ALA A 417 -14.24 29.48 7.79
N THR A 418 -14.77 28.99 8.91
CA THR A 418 -15.75 29.73 9.73
C THR A 418 -15.17 31.04 10.25
N LYS A 419 -13.91 31.04 10.69
CA LYS A 419 -13.22 32.27 11.12
C LYS A 419 -13.04 33.27 9.97
N ALA A 420 -12.72 32.77 8.77
CA ALA A 420 -12.62 33.62 7.58
C ALA A 420 -13.97 34.27 7.22
N ILE A 421 -15.06 33.49 7.24
CA ILE A 421 -16.43 33.98 7.03
C ILE A 421 -16.80 35.01 8.09
N GLN A 422 -16.49 34.75 9.37
CA GLN A 422 -16.75 35.69 10.46
C GLN A 422 -16.04 37.03 10.24
N ASN A 423 -14.79 37.00 9.78
CA ASN A 423 -14.04 38.22 9.47
C ASN A 423 -14.69 39.00 8.31
N GLN A 424 -15.08 38.32 7.22
CA GLN A 424 -15.78 38.94 6.09
C GLN A 424 -17.13 39.55 6.50
N LEU A 425 -17.87 38.89 7.40
CA LEU A 425 -19.13 39.42 7.96
C LEU A 425 -18.91 40.67 8.80
N VAL A 426 -17.82 40.72 9.57
CA VAL A 426 -17.46 41.92 10.34
C VAL A 426 -17.13 43.08 9.40
N GLU A 427 -16.39 42.80 8.33
CA GLU A 427 -16.02 43.77 7.29
C GLU A 427 -17.26 44.31 6.55
N LEU A 428 -18.15 43.44 6.09
CA LEU A 428 -19.43 43.84 5.49
C LEU A 428 -20.28 44.71 6.42
N ARG A 429 -20.28 44.40 7.73
CA ARG A 429 -21.02 45.19 8.71
C ARG A 429 -20.39 46.57 8.92
N THR A 430 -19.07 46.70 8.82
CA THR A 430 -18.40 48.00 8.84
C THR A 430 -18.73 48.82 7.59
N ASP A 431 -18.71 48.19 6.41
CA ASP A 431 -19.05 48.83 5.15
C ASP A 431 -20.50 49.31 5.13
N GLU A 432 -21.44 48.49 5.63
CA GLU A 432 -22.84 48.87 5.76
C GLU A 432 -23.01 50.11 6.65
N LYS A 433 -22.31 50.16 7.80
CA LYS A 433 -22.33 51.33 8.69
C LYS A 433 -21.75 52.57 8.04
N GLU A 434 -20.65 52.43 7.30
CA GLU A 434 -20.03 53.55 6.58
C GLU A 434 -20.96 54.06 5.48
N PHE A 435 -21.58 53.17 4.73
CA PHE A 435 -22.59 53.48 3.72
C PHE A 435 -23.78 54.21 4.33
N GLN A 436 -24.38 53.67 5.40
CA GLN A 436 -25.49 54.34 6.11
C GLN A 436 -25.10 55.73 6.61
N SER A 437 -23.88 55.89 7.15
CA SER A 437 -23.38 57.20 7.61
C SER A 437 -23.22 58.20 6.47
N THR A 438 -22.81 57.74 5.29
CA THR A 438 -22.64 58.57 4.09
C THR A 438 -24.00 59.00 3.53
N VAL A 439 -24.95 58.07 3.45
CA VAL A 439 -26.34 58.35 3.06
C VAL A 439 -26.98 59.37 4.02
N LEU A 440 -26.80 59.20 5.34
CA LEU A 440 -27.28 60.16 6.35
C LEU A 440 -26.67 61.57 6.18
N LYS A 441 -25.38 61.67 5.84
CA LYS A 441 -24.73 62.96 5.55
C LYS A 441 -25.29 63.63 4.29
N LEU A 442 -25.66 62.84 3.27
CA LEU A 442 -26.24 63.35 2.02
C LEU A 442 -27.71 63.77 2.18
N LEU A 443 -28.45 63.18 3.13
CA LEU A 443 -29.85 63.48 3.40
C LEU A 443 -30.08 64.63 4.40
N GLN A 444 -29.04 65.24 4.96
CA GLN A 444 -29.20 66.43 5.82
C GLN A 444 -29.67 67.66 4.99
N PRO A 445 -30.84 68.26 5.29
CA PRO A 445 -31.29 69.46 4.60
C PRO A 445 -30.48 70.66 5.09
N GLY A 446 -29.51 71.12 4.30
CA GLY A 446 -28.76 72.33 4.63
C GLY A 446 -27.46 72.63 3.88
N ARG A 447 -26.98 71.76 2.98
CA ARG A 447 -25.79 72.05 2.15
C ARG A 447 -26.02 71.82 0.66
N ILE A 448 -26.98 72.52 0.09
CA ILE A 448 -26.90 72.94 -1.31
C ILE A 448 -26.58 74.43 -1.29
N SER A 449 -25.29 74.75 -1.12
CA SER A 449 -24.80 76.10 -1.41
C SER A 449 -24.85 76.27 -2.92
N VAL A 450 -25.95 76.86 -3.41
CA VAL A 450 -26.02 77.42 -4.75
C VAL A 450 -24.90 78.45 -4.87
N ALA A 451 -23.83 78.08 -5.57
CA ALA A 451 -22.79 79.02 -5.97
C ALA A 451 -23.41 80.00 -6.97
N SER A 452 -23.93 81.11 -6.47
CA SER A 452 -24.36 82.25 -7.27
C SER A 452 -23.13 82.88 -7.90
N THR A 453 -22.89 82.57 -9.18
CA THR A 453 -21.89 83.22 -10.03
C THR A 453 -22.22 84.71 -10.13
N LYS A 454 -21.49 85.55 -9.38
CA LYS A 454 -21.54 87.01 -9.53
C LYS A 454 -20.81 87.39 -10.83
N ILE A 455 -21.59 87.93 -11.77
CA ILE A 455 -21.13 88.74 -12.90
C ILE A 455 -20.80 90.14 -12.35
N VAL A 456 -19.58 90.64 -12.55
CA VAL A 456 -19.20 92.07 -12.46
C VAL A 456 -17.91 92.29 -13.28
N PRO A 457 -17.72 93.45 -13.91
CA PRO A 457 -18.57 94.16 -14.87
C PRO A 457 -18.06 94.06 -16.32
#